data_AF-A0A3D0N7N8-F1
#
_entry.id   AF-A0A3D0N7N8-F1
#
_cell.length_a   1.000
_cell.length_b   1.000
_cell.length_c   1.000
_cell.angle_alpha   90.00
_cell.angle_beta   90.00
_cell.angle_gamma   90.00
#
_symmetry.space_group_name_H-M   'P 1'
#
loop_
_entity.id
_entity.type
_entity.pdbx_description
1 polymer ?
#
loop_
_entity_poly.entity_id
_entity_poly.type
_entity_poly.pdbx_seq_one_letter_code
_entity_poly.pdbx_strand_id
1 'polypeptide(L)'
;MRASVHAIQRDLLRFHERTRPRLVVDLHGPGHSTPGIYVQLPRAERPEQQRLGGLEFAGDLAALTPELPAASLGHETTYASRWNMLSTLGSWVWDTMEGTQCVTVEISYQRLVAEPLTPEGYREIGRRVIHAANGWLMRRA
;
A
#
# COMPACT_ATOMS: atom_id res chain seq x y z
N MET A 1 16.12 -13.09 -6.85
CA MET A 1 15.45 -12.07 -6.02
C MET A 1 16.52 -11.21 -5.35
N ARG A 2 16.30 -9.89 -5.17
CA ARG A 2 17.35 -8.99 -4.64
C ARG A 2 17.61 -9.28 -3.15
N ALA A 3 18.84 -9.11 -2.69
CA ALA A 3 19.21 -9.34 -1.28
C ALA A 3 18.38 -8.49 -0.30
N SER A 4 18.04 -7.26 -0.67
CA SER A 4 17.17 -6.38 0.12
C SER A 4 15.77 -6.94 0.32
N VAL A 5 15.19 -7.57 -0.70
CA VAL A 5 13.85 -8.20 -0.62
C VAL A 5 13.88 -9.38 0.35
N HIS A 6 14.93 -10.22 0.28
CA HIS A 6 15.09 -11.32 1.23
C HIS A 6 15.26 -10.84 2.67
N ALA A 7 15.98 -9.74 2.90
CA ALA A 7 16.11 -9.16 4.23
C ALA A 7 14.76 -8.71 4.78
N ILE A 8 13.97 -7.97 3.97
CA ILE A 8 12.62 -7.52 4.34
C ILE A 8 11.71 -8.71 4.66
N GLN A 9 11.68 -9.73 3.80
CA GLN A 9 10.87 -10.94 4.03
C GLN A 9 11.24 -11.64 5.33
N ARG A 10 12.54 -11.81 5.60
CA ARG A 10 13.01 -12.45 6.83
C ARG A 10 12.61 -11.66 8.07
N ASP A 11 12.73 -10.34 8.02
CA ASP A 11 12.40 -9.48 9.16
C ASP A 11 10.89 -9.41 9.39
N LEU A 12 10.07 -9.42 8.32
CA LEU A 12 8.61 -9.53 8.42
C LEU A 12 8.17 -10.86 9.04
N LEU A 13 8.77 -11.99 8.65
CA LEU A 13 8.48 -13.30 9.26
C LEU A 13 8.80 -13.30 10.75
N ARG A 14 10.00 -12.82 11.13
CA ARG A 14 10.40 -12.71 12.55
C ARG A 14 9.45 -11.83 13.37
N PHE A 15 8.96 -10.75 12.76
CA PHE A 15 7.97 -9.88 13.41
C PHE A 15 6.62 -10.58 13.54
N HIS A 16 6.17 -11.26 12.48
CA HIS A 16 4.90 -12.01 12.45
C HIS A 16 4.84 -13.09 13.53
N GLU A 17 5.90 -13.88 13.68
CA GLU A 17 6.00 -14.93 14.72
C GLU A 17 5.78 -14.38 16.14
N ARG A 18 6.13 -13.11 16.38
CA ARG A 18 6.09 -12.49 17.71
C ARG A 18 4.82 -11.69 17.96
N THR A 19 4.29 -11.00 16.94
CA THR A 19 3.25 -9.99 17.12
C THR A 19 1.96 -10.31 16.38
N ARG A 20 1.97 -11.23 15.41
CA ARG A 20 0.84 -11.57 14.54
C ARG A 20 0.14 -10.30 13.99
N PRO A 21 0.86 -9.46 13.24
CA PRO A 21 0.30 -8.20 12.75
C PRO A 21 -0.88 -8.49 11.82
N ARG A 22 -1.93 -7.69 11.91
CA ARG A 22 -3.09 -7.81 11.00
C ARG A 22 -2.90 -7.03 9.70
N LEU A 23 -1.98 -6.08 9.69
CA LEU A 23 -1.73 -5.18 8.56
C LEU A 23 -0.24 -4.91 8.39
N VAL A 24 0.23 -5.03 7.15
CA VAL A 24 1.51 -4.51 6.66
C VAL A 24 1.21 -3.36 5.71
N VAL A 25 1.82 -2.20 5.96
CA VAL A 25 1.77 -1.05 5.05
C VAL A 25 3.09 -0.98 4.30
N ASP A 26 3.03 -1.25 3.00
CA ASP A 26 4.16 -1.25 2.09
C ASP A 26 4.27 0.13 1.42
N LEU A 27 5.31 0.89 1.75
CA LEU A 27 5.45 2.28 1.32
C LEU A 27 6.40 2.36 0.12
N HIS A 28 5.88 2.88 -0.99
CA HIS A 28 6.58 3.00 -2.24
C HIS A 28 6.56 4.45 -2.74
N GLY A 29 7.55 4.79 -3.55
CA GLY A 29 7.49 5.98 -4.40
C GLY A 29 7.52 5.55 -5.86
N PRO A 30 6.52 5.94 -6.67
CA PRO A 30 6.44 5.52 -8.04
C PRO A 30 7.53 6.20 -8.87
N GLY A 31 7.84 5.58 -10.01
CA GLY A 31 8.71 6.18 -11.02
C GLY A 31 8.17 7.50 -11.58
N HIS A 32 8.96 8.14 -12.43
CA HIS A 32 8.64 9.45 -13.02
C HIS A 32 7.23 9.48 -13.65
N SER A 33 6.49 10.58 -13.46
CA SER A 33 5.16 10.91 -14.03
C SER A 33 3.87 10.42 -13.35
N THR A 34 3.92 9.75 -12.19
CA THR A 34 2.69 9.48 -11.42
C THR A 34 2.50 10.53 -10.32
N PRO A 35 1.62 11.53 -10.50
CA PRO A 35 1.34 12.51 -9.45
C PRO A 35 0.44 11.91 -8.36
N GLY A 36 0.53 12.47 -7.15
CA GLY A 36 -0.38 12.16 -6.05
C GLY A 36 0.00 10.92 -5.23
N ILE A 37 -1.02 10.35 -4.59
CA ILE A 37 -0.90 9.14 -3.78
C ILE A 37 -1.96 8.14 -4.23
N TYR A 38 -1.67 6.85 -4.14
CA TYR A 38 -2.66 5.80 -4.41
C TYR A 38 -2.29 4.49 -3.71
N VAL A 39 -3.27 3.61 -3.59
CA VAL A 39 -3.14 2.23 -3.14
C VAL A 39 -3.08 1.34 -4.36
N GLN A 40 -1.99 0.58 -4.49
CA GLN A 40 -1.87 -0.42 -5.54
C GLN A 40 -2.76 -1.63 -5.20
N LEU A 41 -3.73 -1.90 -6.07
CA LEU A 41 -4.64 -3.03 -5.89
C LEU A 41 -4.03 -4.33 -6.44
N PRO A 42 -4.25 -5.47 -5.77
CA PRO A 42 -3.93 -6.78 -6.31
C PRO A 42 -4.60 -7.01 -7.68
N ARG A 43 -3.92 -7.79 -8.52
CA ARG A 43 -4.44 -8.27 -9.79
C ARG A 43 -5.69 -9.14 -9.58
N ALA A 44 -6.58 -9.19 -10.58
CA ALA A 44 -7.86 -9.91 -10.49
C ALA A 44 -7.71 -11.42 -10.28
N GLU A 45 -6.56 -11.99 -10.62
CA GLU A 45 -6.21 -13.40 -10.42
C GLU A 45 -5.86 -13.73 -8.95
N ARG A 46 -5.71 -12.71 -8.09
CA ARG A 46 -5.49 -12.90 -6.64
C ARG A 46 -6.83 -13.00 -5.90
N PRO A 47 -6.86 -13.60 -4.69
CA PRO A 47 -8.09 -13.73 -3.91
C PRO A 47 -8.81 -12.39 -3.73
N GLU A 48 -10.12 -12.39 -3.93
CA GLU A 48 -10.97 -11.19 -3.88
C GLU A 48 -10.85 -10.45 -2.54
N GLN A 49 -10.73 -11.18 -1.43
CA GLN A 49 -10.58 -10.62 -0.09
C GLN A 49 -9.32 -9.75 0.03
N GLN A 50 -8.23 -10.14 -0.65
CA GLN A 50 -7.01 -9.35 -0.69
C GLN A 50 -7.26 -7.99 -1.36
N ARG A 51 -8.03 -7.98 -2.45
CA ARG A 51 -8.42 -6.78 -3.18
C ARG A 51 -9.37 -5.91 -2.37
N LEU A 52 -10.39 -6.49 -1.73
CA LEU A 52 -11.33 -5.78 -0.87
C LEU A 52 -10.60 -5.05 0.28
N GLY A 53 -9.62 -5.71 0.91
CA GLY A 53 -8.77 -5.09 1.92
C GLY A 53 -8.07 -3.83 1.43
N GLY A 54 -7.53 -3.85 0.20
CA GLY A 54 -6.92 -2.69 -0.44
C GLY A 54 -7.91 -1.58 -0.80
N LEU A 55 -9.08 -1.93 -1.33
CA LEU A 55 -10.14 -0.98 -1.67
C LEU A 55 -10.67 -0.24 -0.45
N GLU A 56 -10.88 -0.94 0.66
CA GLU A 56 -11.33 -0.33 1.90
C GLU A 56 -10.29 0.63 2.48
N PHE A 57 -9.00 0.26 2.43
CA PHE A 57 -7.93 1.16 2.84
C PHE A 57 -7.88 2.41 1.94
N ALA A 58 -8.05 2.24 0.62
CA ALA A 58 -8.13 3.36 -0.31
C ALA A 58 -9.31 4.28 0.01
N GLY A 59 -10.45 3.74 0.42
CA GLY A 59 -11.60 4.51 0.89
C GLY A 59 -11.31 5.34 2.15
N ASP A 60 -10.62 4.76 3.14
CA ASP A 60 -10.20 5.48 4.35
C ASP A 60 -9.21 6.60 4.02
N LEU A 61 -8.26 6.33 3.13
CA LEU A 61 -7.30 7.33 2.69
C LEU A 61 -8.00 8.46 1.91
N ALA A 62 -8.99 8.14 1.08
CA ALA A 62 -9.75 9.13 0.32
C ALA A 62 -10.51 10.10 1.22
N ALA A 63 -11.08 9.61 2.33
CA ALA A 63 -11.73 10.46 3.33
C ALA A 63 -10.75 11.46 3.99
N LEU A 64 -9.45 11.14 4.01
CA LEU A 64 -8.38 11.95 4.58
C LEU A 64 -7.64 12.80 3.53
N THR A 65 -7.95 12.63 2.25
CA THR A 65 -7.39 13.42 1.14
C THR A 65 -8.49 13.96 0.23
N PRO A 66 -9.36 14.85 0.72
CA PRO A 66 -10.47 15.39 -0.05
C PRO A 66 -10.04 16.18 -1.30
N GLU A 67 -8.79 16.62 -1.36
CA GLU A 67 -8.20 17.28 -2.54
C GLU A 67 -7.92 16.32 -3.71
N LEU A 68 -7.98 15.00 -3.48
CA LEU A 68 -7.82 13.98 -4.51
C LEU A 68 -9.16 13.32 -4.84
N PRO A 69 -9.43 13.01 -6.13
CA PRO A 69 -10.59 12.21 -6.49
C PRO A 69 -10.53 10.84 -5.82
N ALA A 70 -11.60 10.42 -5.11
CA ALA A 70 -11.63 9.10 -4.46
C ALA A 70 -11.34 7.94 -5.45
N ALA A 71 -11.83 8.07 -6.70
CA ALA A 71 -11.60 7.09 -7.76
C ALA A 71 -10.12 6.98 -8.19
N SER A 72 -9.26 7.95 -7.88
CA SER A 72 -7.82 7.87 -8.20
C SER A 72 -7.00 7.14 -7.14
N LEU A 73 -7.58 6.83 -5.97
CA LEU A 73 -6.83 6.23 -4.87
C LEU A 73 -6.73 4.70 -4.95
N GLY A 74 -7.64 4.01 -5.65
CA GLY A 74 -7.49 2.59 -5.95
C GLY A 74 -6.90 2.43 -7.35
N HIS A 75 -5.70 1.88 -7.47
CA HIS A 75 -5.05 1.72 -8.76
C HIS A 75 -4.69 0.27 -9.07
N GLU A 76 -5.29 -0.26 -10.13
CA GLU A 76 -4.84 -1.50 -10.73
C GLU A 76 -3.68 -1.21 -11.67
N THR A 77 -2.52 -1.78 -11.38
CA THR A 77 -1.39 -1.64 -12.29
C THR A 77 -1.64 -2.45 -13.55
N THR A 78 -1.66 -1.80 -14.72
CA THR A 78 -1.91 -2.47 -16.01
C THR A 78 -0.69 -2.50 -16.93
N TYR A 79 0.42 -1.82 -16.58
CA TYR A 79 1.60 -1.78 -17.43
C TYR A 79 2.32 -3.13 -17.52
N ALA A 80 2.96 -3.37 -18.67
CA ALA A 80 3.81 -4.54 -18.91
C ALA A 80 5.07 -4.42 -18.05
N SER A 81 5.09 -5.10 -16.91
CA SER A 81 6.24 -5.18 -16.03
C SER A 81 7.11 -6.37 -16.40
N ARG A 82 8.43 -6.21 -16.38
CA ARG A 82 9.35 -7.36 -16.43
C ARG A 82 9.28 -8.22 -15.15
N TRP A 83 8.60 -7.73 -14.11
CA TRP A 83 8.40 -8.41 -12.84
C TRP A 83 7.04 -9.09 -12.81
N ASN A 84 6.97 -10.26 -12.20
CA ASN A 84 5.70 -10.96 -12.01
C ASN A 84 4.82 -10.17 -11.03
N MET A 85 3.74 -9.58 -11.55
CA MET A 85 2.80 -8.79 -10.77
C MET A 85 1.88 -9.64 -9.87
N LEU A 86 1.94 -10.96 -9.97
CA LEU A 86 1.35 -11.90 -9.01
C LEU A 86 2.30 -12.23 -7.84
N SER A 87 3.53 -11.71 -7.87
CA SER A 87 4.57 -11.95 -6.85
C SER A 87 5.06 -10.64 -6.22
N THR A 88 4.15 -9.70 -5.98
CA THR A 88 4.44 -8.48 -5.21
C THR A 88 4.65 -8.80 -3.72
N LEU A 89 5.16 -7.84 -2.95
CA LEU A 89 5.26 -8.01 -1.49
C LEU A 89 3.88 -8.33 -0.88
N GLY A 90 2.84 -7.65 -1.34
CA GLY A 90 1.48 -7.91 -0.88
C GLY A 90 1.00 -9.33 -1.13
N SER A 91 1.27 -9.89 -2.32
CA SER A 91 0.99 -11.31 -2.61
C SER A 91 1.79 -12.25 -1.71
N TRP A 92 3.08 -11.96 -1.50
CA TRP A 92 3.92 -12.77 -0.61
C TRP A 92 3.43 -12.74 0.84
N VAL A 93 3.06 -11.57 1.38
CA VAL A 93 2.51 -11.44 2.74
C VAL A 93 1.24 -12.29 2.86
N TRP A 94 0.32 -12.16 1.90
CA TRP A 94 -0.92 -12.94 1.88
C TRP A 94 -0.65 -14.46 1.90
N ASP A 95 0.32 -14.92 1.11
CA ASP A 95 0.62 -16.35 0.96
C ASP A 95 1.40 -16.93 2.16
N THR A 96 2.04 -16.10 3.00
CA THR A 96 3.00 -16.58 4.02
C THR A 96 2.70 -16.15 5.44
N MET A 97 1.91 -15.10 5.65
CA MET A 97 1.59 -14.53 6.96
C MET A 97 0.09 -14.63 7.19
N GLU A 98 -0.34 -15.75 7.78
CA GLU A 98 -1.76 -16.04 8.00
C GLU A 98 -2.45 -14.93 8.80
N GLY A 99 -3.61 -14.46 8.31
CA GLY A 99 -4.36 -13.39 8.95
C GLY A 99 -3.76 -11.99 8.80
N THR A 100 -2.65 -11.84 8.05
CA THR A 100 -2.04 -10.54 7.77
C THR A 100 -2.44 -10.04 6.38
N GLN A 101 -3.07 -8.87 6.31
CA GLN A 101 -3.28 -8.14 5.08
C GLN A 101 -2.04 -7.28 4.76
N CYS A 102 -1.74 -7.08 3.47
CA CYS A 102 -0.80 -6.06 3.03
C CYS A 102 -1.49 -5.06 2.09
N VAL A 103 -1.15 -3.78 2.27
CA VAL A 103 -1.56 -2.68 1.39
C VAL A 103 -0.31 -1.94 0.92
N THR A 104 -0.19 -1.75 -0.39
CA THR A 104 0.92 -0.98 -0.98
C THR A 104 0.44 0.43 -1.28
N VAL A 105 1.07 1.42 -0.65
CA VAL A 105 0.79 2.84 -0.82
C VAL A 105 1.93 3.47 -1.60
N GLU A 106 1.59 4.03 -2.75
CA GLU A 106 2.49 4.70 -3.67
C GLU A 106 2.35 6.21 -3.47
N ILE A 107 3.45 6.88 -3.15
CA ILE A 107 3.51 8.33 -2.85
C ILE A 107 4.46 8.99 -3.83
N SER A 108 3.94 9.87 -4.69
CA SER A 108 4.73 10.56 -5.72
C SER A 108 5.99 11.22 -5.15
N TYR A 109 7.10 11.13 -5.90
CA TYR A 109 8.32 11.89 -5.57
C TYR A 109 8.25 13.37 -5.98
N GLN A 110 7.23 13.75 -6.75
CA GLN A 110 7.23 15.03 -7.49
C GLN A 110 6.24 16.01 -6.87
N ARG A 111 4.96 15.65 -6.86
CA ARG A 111 3.87 16.57 -6.52
C ARG A 111 2.63 15.86 -6.01
N LEU A 112 1.88 16.58 -5.19
CA LEU A 112 0.50 16.26 -4.83
C LEU A 112 -0.41 17.21 -5.61
N VAL A 113 -1.29 16.66 -6.45
CA VAL A 113 -2.07 17.45 -7.42
C VAL A 113 -1.13 18.28 -8.31
N ALA A 114 -1.07 19.60 -8.10
CA ALA A 114 -0.20 20.52 -8.83
C ALA A 114 1.05 20.94 -8.03
N GLU A 115 1.03 20.78 -6.71
CA GLU A 115 2.03 21.36 -5.80
C GLU A 115 3.20 20.41 -5.56
N PRO A 116 4.46 20.87 -5.70
CA PRO A 116 5.63 20.07 -5.38
C PRO A 116 5.60 19.56 -3.94
N LEU A 117 6.00 18.30 -3.74
CA LEU A 117 6.04 17.73 -2.40
C LEU A 117 7.26 18.20 -1.62
N THR A 118 7.00 18.85 -0.48
CA THR A 118 8.01 19.23 0.52
C THR A 118 8.16 18.15 1.59
N PRO A 119 9.24 18.17 2.39
CA PRO A 119 9.36 17.29 3.56
C PRO A 119 8.14 17.36 4.49
N GLU A 120 7.57 18.55 4.71
CA GLU A 120 6.37 18.76 5.50
C GLU A 120 5.14 18.10 4.85
N GLY A 121 5.03 18.18 3.52
CA GLY A 121 4.00 17.47 2.74
C GLY A 121 4.09 15.95 2.92
N TYR A 122 5.29 15.37 2.85
CA TYR A 122 5.49 13.93 3.12
C TYR A 122 5.12 13.54 4.55
N ARG A 123 5.44 14.37 5.54
CA ARG A 123 5.04 14.12 6.95
C ARG A 123 3.52 14.13 7.09
N GLU A 124 2.84 15.06 6.43
CA GLU A 124 1.39 15.13 6.44
C GLU A 124 0.75 13.92 5.76
N ILE A 125 1.25 13.51 4.59
CA ILE A 125 0.80 12.26 3.93
C ILE A 125 1.02 11.06 4.86
N GLY A 126 2.18 10.98 5.52
CA GLY A 126 2.47 9.92 6.50
C GLY A 126 1.44 9.86 7.63
N ARG A 127 1.00 11.00 8.17
CA ARG A 127 -0.08 11.03 9.18
C ARG A 127 -1.38 10.46 8.62
N ARG A 128 -1.77 10.87 7.42
CA ARG A 128 -3.01 10.40 6.78
C ARG A 128 -2.98 8.90 6.52
N VAL A 129 -1.85 8.35 6.07
CA VAL A 129 -1.67 6.90 5.89
C VAL A 129 -1.82 6.16 7.22
N ILE A 130 -1.24 6.67 8.31
CA ILE A 130 -1.38 6.06 9.65
C ILE A 130 -2.84 6.13 10.13
N HIS A 131 -3.53 7.26 9.92
CA HIS A 131 -4.94 7.39 10.27
C HIS A 131 -5.83 6.45 9.46
N ALA A 132 -5.56 6.28 8.16
CA ALA A 132 -6.24 5.30 7.32
C ALA A 132 -6.01 3.87 7.83
N ALA A 133 -4.76 3.52 8.15
CA ALA A 133 -4.42 2.22 8.73
C ALA A 133 -5.17 1.96 10.05
N ASN A 134 -5.26 2.96 10.92
CA ASN A 134 -6.02 2.85 12.16
C ASN A 134 -7.52 2.64 11.88
N GLY A 135 -8.12 3.41 10.98
CA GLY A 135 -9.53 3.24 10.58
C GLY A 135 -9.82 1.84 10.04
N TRP A 136 -8.95 1.35 9.15
CA TRP A 136 -9.04 0.00 8.58
C TRP A 136 -8.96 -1.09 9.64
N LEU A 137 -8.04 -0.94 10.62
CA LEU A 137 -7.87 -1.86 11.73
C LEU A 137 -9.10 -1.86 12.65
N MET A 138 -9.63 -0.70 13.01
CA MET A 138 -10.73 -0.61 13.98
C MET A 138 -12.03 -1.24 13.48
N ARG A 139 -12.28 -1.33 12.17
CA ARG A 139 -13.44 -2.04 11.60
C ARG A 139 -13.35 -3.56 11.67
N ARG A 140 -12.15 -4.10 11.92
CA ARG A 140 -11.85 -5.54 11.92
C ARG A 140 -11.44 -6.07 13.30
N ALA A 141 -11.63 -5.25 14.33
CA ALA A 141 -11.38 -5.60 15.73
C ALA A 141 -12.52 -6.44 16.31
#